data_AF-A0A743SSK9-F1
#
_entry.id   AF-A0A743SSK9-F1
#
_cell.length_a   1.000
_cell.length_b   1.000
_cell.length_c   1.000
_cell.angle_alpha   90.00
_cell.angle_beta   90.00
_cell.angle_gamma   90.00
#
_symmetry.space_group_name_H-M   'P 1'
#
loop_
_entity.id
_entity.type
_entity.pdbx_description
1 polymer ?
#
loop_
_entity_poly.entity_id
_entity_poly.type
_entity_poly.pdbx_seq_one_letter_code
_entity_poly.pdbx_strand_id
1 'polypeptide(L)' 'MDRKDNRTIRISLAVQYSTPTPRGKASEEDTTETPMWVNKGGKLTILQEDQGQLLSIKGTTDGKLKAAQ' A
#
# COMPACT_ATOMS: atom_id res chain seq x y z
N MET A 1 14.39 -6.38 -20.43
CA MET A 1 13.47 -7.37 -19.83
C MET A 1 13.14 -6.84 -18.44
N ASP A 2 12.08 -6.04 -18.34
CA ASP A 2 11.76 -5.24 -17.17
C ASP A 2 11.05 -6.12 -16.13
N ARG A 3 11.70 -6.36 -14.98
CA ARG A 3 11.14 -7.19 -13.89
C ARG A 3 9.95 -6.44 -13.30
N LYS A 4 8.72 -6.87 -13.64
CA LYS A 4 7.46 -6.43 -13.02
C LYS A 4 7.30 -6.90 -11.55
N ASP A 5 8.36 -6.83 -10.74
CA ASP A 5 8.41 -7.43 -9.41
C ASP A 5 8.49 -6.40 -8.27
N ASN A 6 8.30 -5.11 -8.54
CA ASN A 6 8.15 -4.14 -7.47
C ASN A 6 6.71 -4.17 -6.95
N ARG A 7 6.49 -4.83 -5.79
CA ARG A 7 5.18 -5.00 -5.11
C ARG A 7 4.70 -3.69 -4.46
N THR A 8 4.59 -2.63 -5.26
CA THR A 8 4.04 -1.34 -4.85
C THR A 8 2.68 -1.13 -5.49
N ILE A 9 1.69 -0.72 -4.70
CA ILE A 9 0.39 -0.25 -5.17
C ILE A 9 0.30 1.26 -5.00
N ARG A 10 -0.58 1.92 -5.76
CA ARG A 10 -0.90 3.35 -5.57
C ARG A 10 -2.30 3.45 -4.98
N ILE A 11 -2.45 4.21 -3.91
CA ILE A 11 -3.77 4.65 -3.43
C ILE A 11 -4.00 6.06 -3.92
N SER A 12 -5.09 6.26 -4.65
CA SER A 12 -5.57 7.57 -5.08
C SER A 12 -6.65 8.04 -4.11
N LEU A 13 -6.42 9.17 -3.43
CA LEU A 13 -7.43 9.87 -2.65
C LEU A 13 -7.99 10.99 -3.52
N ALA A 14 -9.27 10.89 -3.87
CA ALA A 14 -9.99 11.93 -4.61
C ALA A 14 -10.87 12.72 -3.65
N VAL A 15 -10.60 14.02 -3.50
CA VAL A 15 -11.46 14.95 -2.77
C VAL A 15 -12.22 15.79 -3.79
N GLN A 16 -13.53 15.60 -3.84
CA GLN A 16 -14.42 16.34 -4.73
C GLN A 16 -15.19 17.37 -3.90
N TYR A 17 -15.00 18.64 -4.23
CA TYR A 17 -15.74 19.75 -3.65
C TYR A 17 -16.66 20.36 -4.72
N SER A 18 -17.94 20.51 -4.40
CA SER A 18 -18.89 21.20 -5.27
C SER A 18 -19.68 22.24 -4.49
N THR A 19 -19.71 23.46 -5.02
CA THR A 19 -20.53 24.54 -4.47
C THR A 19 -21.45 25.13 -5.54
N PRO A 20 -22.75 25.26 -5.25
CA PRO A 20 -23.66 26.00 -6.13
C PRO A 20 -23.27 27.48 -6.08
N THR A 21 -23.12 28.11 -7.24
CA THR A 21 -22.95 29.56 -7.35
C THR A 21 -24.21 30.16 -7.99
N PRO A 22 -24.52 31.45 -7.76
CA PRO A 22 -25.73 32.08 -8.30
C PRO A 22 -25.91 32.00 -9.83
N ARG A 23 -24.82 31.71 -10.58
CA ARG A 23 -24.85 31.54 -12.04
C ARG A 23 -24.41 30.14 -12.51
N GLY A 24 -24.20 29.17 -11.60
CA GLY A 24 -23.74 27.84 -12.02
C GLY A 24 -23.25 26.94 -10.87
N LYS A 25 -22.22 26.14 -11.15
CA LYS A 25 -21.56 25.25 -10.18
C LYS A 25 -20.06 25.50 -10.24
N ALA A 26 -19.43 25.68 -9.09
CA ALA A 26 -17.98 25.62 -8.94
C ALA A 26 -17.62 24.22 -8.45
N SER A 27 -16.75 23.52 -9.17
CA SER A 27 -16.25 22.21 -8.78
C SER A 27 -14.73 22.24 -8.73
N GLU A 28 -14.18 21.67 -7.67
CA GLU A 28 -12.75 21.44 -7.49
C GLU A 28 -12.54 19.96 -7.24
N GLU A 29 -11.62 19.37 -8.01
CA GLU A 29 -11.23 17.97 -7.89
C GLU A 29 -9.73 17.94 -7.66
N ASP A 30 -9.34 17.49 -6.47
CA ASP A 30 -7.95 17.22 -6.13
C ASP A 30 -7.77 15.73 -5.93
N THR A 31 -6.79 15.16 -6.63
CA THR A 31 -6.46 13.73 -6.54
C THR A 31 -5.00 13.59 -6.13
N THR A 32 -4.79 13.08 -4.92
CA THR A 32 -3.44 12.78 -4.41
C THR A 32 -3.17 11.27 -4.51
N GLU A 33 -2.10 10.89 -5.21
CA GLU A 33 -1.64 9.50 -5.27
C GLU A 33 -0.51 9.25 -4.27
N THR A 34 -0.70 8.28 -3.37
CA THR A 34 0.36 7.85 -2.43
C THR A 34 0.80 6.42 -2.76
N PRO A 35 2.09 6.17 -3.05
CA PRO A 35 2.62 4.83 -3.25
C PRO A 35 2.70 4.07 -1.92
N MET A 36 2.35 2.78 -1.93
CA MET A 36 2.41 1.91 -0.77
C MET A 36 3.00 0.54 -1.11
N TRP A 37 3.59 -0.10 -0.11
CA TRP A 37 4.20 -1.42 -0.18
C TRP A 37 3.23 -2.51 0.24
N VAL A 38 3.25 -3.63 -0.48
CA VAL A 38 2.47 -4.83 -0.13
C VAL A 38 3.34 -5.81 0.64
N ASN A 39 3.02 -6.01 1.91
CA ASN A 39 3.71 -6.94 2.80
C ASN A 39 3.03 -8.32 2.85
N LYS A 40 3.67 -9.27 3.55
CA LYS A 40 3.11 -10.61 3.76
C LYS A 40 1.72 -10.52 4.40
N GLY A 41 0.77 -11.32 3.90
CA GLY A 41 -0.61 -11.30 4.37
C GLY A 41 -1.46 -10.15 3.80
N GLY A 42 -0.96 -9.40 2.82
CA GLY A 42 -1.71 -8.31 2.17
C GLY A 42 -1.69 -6.99 2.95
N LYS A 43 -0.84 -6.88 3.98
CA LYS A 43 -0.72 -5.66 4.78
C LYS A 43 -0.06 -4.54 3.97
N LEU A 44 -0.69 -3.37 3.98
CA LEU A 44 -0.26 -2.22 3.23
C LEU A 44 0.46 -1.20 4.13
N THR A 45 1.64 -0.74 3.72
CA THR A 45 2.43 0.24 4.49
C THR A 45 3.08 1.29 3.59
N ILE A 46 3.28 2.48 4.13
CA ILE A 46 3.98 3.57 3.43
C ILE A 46 5.50 3.28 3.33
N LEU A 47 6.06 2.63 4.36
CA LEU A 47 7.46 2.20 4.41
C LEU A 47 7.55 0.68 4.22
N GLN A 48 8.63 0.18 3.62
CA GLN A 48 8.87 -1.26 3.54
C GLN A 48 9.04 -1.83 4.95
N GLU A 49 8.27 -2.87 5.28
CA GLU A 49 8.54 -3.64 6.49
C GLU A 49 9.65 -4.65 6.21
N ASP A 50 10.52 -4.87 7.19
CA ASP A 50 11.48 -5.98 7.16
C ASP A 50 10.69 -7.30 7.16
N GLN A 51 10.59 -7.91 5.98
CA GLN A 51 10.06 -9.26 5.82
C GLN A 51 11.16 -10.21 6.27
N GLY A 52 11.29 -10.38 7.59
CA GLY A 52 12.33 -11.17 8.22
C GLY A 52 12.48 -12.56 7.59
N GLN A 53 13.64 -13.17 7.82
CA GLN A 53 14.04 -14.43 7.22
C GLN A 53 12.98 -15.55 7.46
N LEU A 54 12.36 -16.04 6.38
CA LEU A 54 11.29 -17.03 6.45
C LEU A 54 11.78 -18.42 6.91
N LEU A 55 13.02 -18.76 6.57
CA LEU A 55 13.65 -20.06 6.82
C LEU A 55 14.99 -19.87 7.53
N SER A 56 15.20 -20.61 8.61
CA SER A 56 16.51 -20.72 9.26
C SER A 56 17.54 -21.30 8.27
N ILE A 57 18.82 -21.15 8.57
CA ILE A 57 19.92 -21.77 7.79
C ILE A 57 19.73 -23.30 7.67
N LYS A 58 18.99 -23.92 8.60
CA LYS A 58 18.66 -25.35 8.62
C LYS A 58 17.34 -25.70 7.91
N GLY A 59 16.72 -24.74 7.21
CA GLY A 59 15.49 -24.96 6.44
C GLY A 59 14.20 -25.03 7.27
N THR A 60 14.26 -24.74 8.57
CA THR A 60 13.08 -24.74 9.45
C THR A 60 12.42 -23.36 9.48
N THR A 61 11.10 -23.30 9.69
CA THR A 61 10.40 -22.02 9.91
C THR A 61 10.97 -21.26 11.10
N ASP A 62 11.25 -19.97 10.92
CA ASP A 62 11.83 -19.12 11.96
C ASP A 62 10.83 -18.85 13.11
N GLY A 63 11.36 -18.68 14.32
CA GLY A 63 10.60 -18.70 15.58
C GLY A 63 9.46 -17.69 15.68
N LYS A 64 9.52 -16.59 14.90
CA LYS A 64 8.45 -15.57 14.84
C LYS A 64 7.14 -16.08 14.22
N LEU A 65 7.14 -17.21 13.50
CA LEU A 65 5.93 -17.81 12.91
C LEU A 65 5.31 -18.93 13.77
N LYS A 66 5.96 -19.36 14.85
CA LYS A 66 5.41 -20.39 15.75
C LYS A 66 4.33 -19.86 16.70
N ALA A 67 4.24 -18.54 16.86
CA ALA A 67 3.29 -17.91 17.78
C ALA A 67 1.86 -17.76 17.21
N ALA A 68 1.60 -18.24 15.98
CA ALA A 68 0.32 -18.10 15.30
C ALA A 68 -0.40 -19.44 15.03
N GLN A 69 -0.05 -20.50 15.77
CA GLN A 69 -0.69 -21.82 15.64
C GLN A 69 -1.45 -22.19 16.91
#